data_AF-A0A084Y5N6-F1
#
_entry.id   AF-A0A084Y5N6-F1
#
_cell.length_a   1.000
_cell.length_b   1.000
_cell.length_c   1.000
_cell.angle_alpha   90.00
_cell.angle_beta   90.00
_cell.angle_gamma   90.00
#
_symmetry.space_group_name_H-M   'P 1'
#
loop_
_entity.id
_entity.type
_entity.pdbx_description
1 polymer ?
#
loop_
_entity_poly.entity_id
_entity_poly.type
_entity_poly.pdbx_seq_one_letter_code
_entity_poly.pdbx_strand_id
1 'polypeptide(L)'
;MPPRSQLGDYLYGLFALTRSVINEQPELVGAVHATLVQLGDEDFLVALPALRAAFGWFPPRERGDIAAQAASLLGLAAPERAHLTQLPQGEASYLAARRCEALALAWAVEYGLNE
;
A
#
# COMPACT_ATOMS: atom_id res chain seq x y z
N MET A 1 -3.59 -8.99 18.06
CA MET A 1 -3.01 -8.09 17.03
C MET A 1 -2.28 -6.95 17.72
N PRO A 2 -1.15 -6.47 17.18
CA PRO A 2 -0.51 -5.24 17.66
C PRO A 2 -1.47 -4.04 17.52
N PRO A 3 -1.26 -2.95 18.28
CA PRO A 3 -1.94 -1.69 18.06
C PRO A 3 -1.82 -1.24 16.60
N ARG A 4 -2.85 -0.57 16.05
CA ARG A 4 -2.88 -0.16 14.63
C ARG A 4 -1.68 0.69 14.22
N SER A 5 -1.22 1.56 15.11
CA SER A 5 -0.01 2.38 14.95
C SER A 5 1.30 1.59 14.88
N GLN A 6 1.33 0.34 15.37
CA GLN A 6 2.52 -0.54 15.40
C GLN A 6 2.43 -1.67 14.37
N LEU A 7 1.36 -1.73 13.58
CA LEU A 7 1.15 -2.82 12.63
C LEU A 7 2.27 -2.90 11.59
N GLY A 8 2.73 -1.75 11.09
CA GLY A 8 3.84 -1.69 10.12
C GLY A 8 5.15 -2.22 10.71
N ASP A 9 5.51 -1.83 11.93
CA ASP A 9 6.72 -2.30 12.61
C ASP A 9 6.66 -3.79 12.93
N TYR A 10 5.49 -4.28 13.34
CA TYR A 10 5.24 -5.70 13.52
C TYR A 10 5.44 -6.48 12.22
N LEU A 11 4.85 -6.00 11.11
CA LEU A 11 5.01 -6.64 9.81
C LEU A 11 6.44 -6.56 9.30
N TYR A 12 7.16 -5.47 9.56
CA TYR A 12 8.58 -5.36 9.25
C TYR A 12 9.38 -6.46 9.95
N GLY A 13 9.20 -6.63 11.26
CA GLY A 13 9.86 -7.69 12.03
C GLY A 13 9.47 -9.09 11.56
N LEU A 14 8.19 -9.31 11.28
CA LEU A 14 7.69 -10.56 10.74
C LEU A 14 8.37 -10.90 9.40
N PHE A 15 8.33 -9.97 8.43
CA PHE A 15 8.90 -10.18 7.10
C PHE A 15 10.41 -10.40 7.13
N ALA A 16 11.13 -9.70 8.00
CA ALA A 16 12.57 -9.89 8.21
C ALA A 16 12.91 -11.34 8.61
N LEU A 17 12.00 -12.01 9.33
CA LEU A 17 12.18 -13.39 9.80
C LEU A 17 11.57 -14.44 8.87
N THR A 18 10.59 -14.07 8.03
CA THR A 18 9.75 -15.03 7.29
C THR A 18 9.77 -14.84 5.76
N ARG A 19 10.83 -14.27 5.19
CA ARG A 19 10.91 -13.97 3.75
C ARG A 19 10.68 -15.15 2.82
N SER A 20 11.25 -16.33 3.12
CA SER A 20 11.01 -17.52 2.28
C SER A 20 9.56 -18.00 2.45
N VAL A 21 9.06 -17.97 3.68
CA VAL A 21 7.73 -18.44 4.05
C VAL A 21 6.62 -17.65 3.33
N ILE A 22 6.75 -16.33 3.19
CA ILE A 22 5.70 -15.53 2.51
C ILE A 22 5.58 -15.86 1.01
N ASN A 23 6.66 -16.34 0.39
CA ASN A 23 6.64 -16.77 -1.00
C ASN A 23 6.12 -18.21 -1.15
N GLU A 24 6.36 -19.06 -0.14
CA GLU A 24 5.97 -20.47 -0.15
C GLU A 24 4.54 -20.71 0.36
N GLN A 25 3.99 -19.81 1.18
CA GLN A 25 2.69 -19.96 1.84
C GLN A 25 1.75 -18.79 1.51
N PRO A 26 0.91 -18.93 0.47
CA PRO A 26 -0.08 -17.91 0.08
C PRO A 26 -1.06 -17.53 1.20
N GLU A 27 -1.29 -18.43 2.16
CA GLU A 27 -2.13 -18.22 3.33
C GLU A 27 -1.64 -17.05 4.18
N LEU A 28 -0.32 -16.80 4.21
CA LEU A 28 0.25 -15.69 4.96
C LEU A 28 -0.12 -14.35 4.32
N VAL A 29 -0.10 -14.24 2.99
CA VAL A 29 -0.57 -13.05 2.28
C VAL A 29 -2.07 -12.85 2.51
N GLY A 30 -2.85 -13.94 2.52
CA GLY A 30 -4.26 -13.93 2.89
C GLY A 30 -4.52 -13.38 4.29
N ALA A 31 -3.77 -13.83 5.29
CA ALA A 31 -3.90 -13.38 6.67
C ALA A 31 -3.54 -11.89 6.84
N VAL A 32 -2.47 -11.44 6.17
CA VAL A 32 -2.09 -10.02 6.14
C VAL A 32 -3.18 -9.19 5.45
N HIS A 33 -3.69 -9.63 4.31
CA HIS A 33 -4.77 -8.94 3.60
C HIS A 33 -6.03 -8.81 4.46
N ALA A 34 -6.50 -9.90 5.08
CA ALA A 34 -7.67 -9.90 5.95
C ALA A 34 -7.49 -8.95 7.14
N THR A 35 -6.28 -8.84 7.66
CA THR A 35 -5.92 -7.90 8.73
C THR A 35 -6.02 -6.45 8.27
N LEU A 36 -5.49 -6.14 7.08
CA LEU A 36 -5.48 -4.79 6.53
C LEU A 36 -6.88 -4.29 6.14
N VAL A 37 -7.75 -5.16 5.63
CA VAL A 37 -9.13 -4.81 5.25
C VAL A 37 -10.01 -4.48 6.47
N GLN A 38 -9.62 -4.90 7.67
CA GLN A 38 -10.33 -4.54 8.91
C GLN A 38 -9.94 -3.16 9.44
N LEU A 39 -8.94 -2.49 8.86
CA LEU A 39 -8.59 -1.12 9.22
C LEU A 39 -9.60 -0.16 8.60
N GLY A 40 -10.07 0.81 9.39
CA GLY A 40 -10.77 1.97 8.83
C GLY A 40 -9.82 2.85 8.02
N ASP A 41 -10.36 3.70 7.16
CA ASP A 41 -9.56 4.54 6.26
C ASP A 41 -8.51 5.38 7.00
N GLU A 42 -8.88 6.02 8.10
CA GLU A 42 -7.96 6.85 8.91
C GLU A 42 -6.82 6.01 9.51
N ASP A 43 -7.16 4.87 10.13
CA ASP A 43 -6.17 3.96 10.71
C ASP A 43 -5.21 3.41 9.64
N PHE A 44 -5.73 3.11 8.45
CA PHE A 44 -4.95 2.64 7.34
C PHE A 44 -3.98 3.73 6.87
N LEU A 45 -4.44 4.97 6.73
CA LEU A 45 -3.58 6.10 6.34
C LEU A 45 -2.48 6.38 7.36
N VAL A 46 -2.77 6.25 8.66
CA VAL A 46 -1.76 6.35 9.73
C VAL A 46 -0.72 5.23 9.63
N ALA A 47 -1.14 4.00 9.37
CA ALA A 47 -0.24 2.85 9.24
C ALA A 47 0.53 2.82 7.90
N LEU A 48 0.03 3.49 6.87
CA LEU A 48 0.50 3.37 5.49
C LEU A 48 2.01 3.61 5.28
N PRO A 49 2.66 4.62 5.89
CA PRO A 49 4.10 4.81 5.75
C PRO A 49 4.91 3.62 6.28
N ALA A 50 4.56 3.11 7.47
CA ALA A 50 5.25 1.97 8.07
C ALA A 50 4.95 0.66 7.32
N LEU A 51 3.73 0.49 6.81
CA LEU A 51 3.39 -0.62 5.90
C LEU A 51 4.23 -0.58 4.62
N ARG A 52 4.36 0.58 3.98
CA ARG A 52 5.24 0.73 2.79
C ARG A 52 6.69 0.38 3.11
N ALA A 53 7.19 0.79 4.28
CA ALA A 53 8.54 0.43 4.72
C ALA A 53 8.71 -1.08 4.92
N ALA A 54 7.74 -1.74 5.56
CA ALA A 54 7.72 -3.20 5.74
C ALA A 54 7.77 -3.95 4.41
N PHE A 55 6.92 -3.61 3.45
CA PHE A 55 6.94 -4.23 2.12
C PHE A 55 8.13 -3.80 1.25
N GLY A 56 8.74 -2.64 1.55
CA GLY A 56 9.94 -2.13 0.87
C GLY A 56 11.16 -3.03 1.06
N TRP A 57 11.17 -3.85 2.10
CA TRP A 57 12.26 -4.79 2.39
C TRP A 57 12.39 -5.93 1.36
N PHE A 58 11.29 -6.34 0.72
CA PHE A 58 11.33 -7.37 -0.32
C PHE A 58 12.01 -6.86 -1.59
N PRO A 59 12.79 -7.70 -2.31
CA PRO A 59 13.23 -7.35 -3.66
C PRO A 59 12.06 -7.17 -4.62
N PRO A 60 12.29 -6.49 -5.76
CA PRO A 60 11.23 -6.21 -6.74
C PRO A 60 10.43 -7.44 -7.19
N ARG A 61 11.09 -8.58 -7.41
CA ARG A 61 10.42 -9.81 -7.86
C ARG A 61 9.45 -10.36 -6.81
N GLU A 62 9.96 -10.63 -5.61
CA GLU A 62 9.17 -11.17 -4.49
C GLU A 62 8.03 -10.22 -4.13
N ARG A 63 8.28 -8.91 -4.12
CA ARG A 63 7.22 -7.91 -3.90
C ARG A 63 6.16 -7.96 -5.00
N GLY A 64 6.55 -8.20 -6.25
CA GLY A 64 5.61 -8.40 -7.37
C GLY A 64 4.75 -9.64 -7.19
N ASP A 65 5.33 -10.74 -6.70
CA ASP A 65 4.62 -11.99 -6.43
C ASP A 65 3.59 -11.80 -5.31
N ILE A 66 3.97 -11.13 -4.21
CA ILE A 66 3.07 -10.75 -3.12
C ILE A 66 1.93 -9.85 -3.64
N ALA A 67 2.25 -8.85 -4.49
CA ALA A 67 1.25 -7.97 -5.07
C ALA A 67 0.26 -8.71 -5.99
N ALA A 68 0.72 -9.71 -6.74
CA ALA A 68 -0.14 -10.54 -7.57
C ALA A 68 -1.11 -11.41 -6.75
N GLN A 69 -0.65 -11.94 -5.62
CA GLN A 69 -1.49 -12.66 -4.67
C GLN A 69 -2.54 -11.73 -4.04
N ALA A 70 -2.12 -10.55 -3.56
CA ALA A 70 -3.03 -9.55 -3.00
C ALA A 70 -4.08 -9.06 -4.01
N ALA A 71 -3.69 -8.84 -5.26
CA ALA A 71 -4.62 -8.47 -6.32
C ALA A 71 -5.68 -9.56 -6.59
N SER A 72 -5.28 -10.83 -6.49
CA SER A 72 -6.21 -11.96 -6.64
C SER A 72 -7.22 -12.03 -5.49
N LEU A 73 -6.79 -11.74 -4.25
CA LEU A 73 -7.67 -11.64 -3.08
C LEU A 73 -8.67 -10.49 -3.19
N LEU A 74 -8.27 -9.41 -3.85
CA LEU A 74 -9.13 -8.26 -4.18
C LEU A 74 -10.07 -8.52 -5.36
N GLY A 75 -10.00 -9.69 -6.02
CA GLY A 75 -10.81 -10.03 -7.18
C GLY A 75 -10.43 -9.27 -8.46
N LEU A 76 -9.22 -8.71 -8.53
CA LEU A 76 -8.77 -7.94 -9.68
C LEU A 76 -8.37 -8.85 -10.84
N ALA A 77 -8.90 -8.56 -12.03
CA ALA A 77 -8.51 -9.19 -13.28
C ALA A 77 -7.07 -8.79 -13.68
N ALA A 78 -6.46 -9.58 -14.56
CA ALA A 78 -5.11 -9.30 -15.10
C ALA A 78 -4.91 -7.86 -15.63
N PRO A 79 -5.84 -7.27 -16.42
CA PRO A 79 -5.69 -5.87 -16.87
C PRO A 79 -5.77 -4.86 -15.72
N GLU A 80 -6.64 -5.09 -14.73
CA GLU A 80 -6.78 -4.21 -13.56
C GLU A 80 -5.52 -4.25 -12.69
N ARG A 81 -4.97 -5.45 -12.48
CA ARG A 81 -3.68 -5.64 -11.80
C ARG A 81 -2.53 -4.93 -12.53
N ALA A 82 -2.49 -5.03 -13.86
CA ALA A 82 -1.45 -4.35 -14.65
C ALA A 82 -1.52 -2.83 -14.45
N HIS A 83 -2.73 -2.26 -14.40
CA HIS A 83 -2.94 -0.84 -14.18
C HIS A 83 -2.37 -0.35 -12.84
N LEU A 84 -2.41 -1.15 -11.77
CA LEU A 84 -1.85 -0.79 -10.45
C LEU A 84 -0.32 -0.61 -10.46
N THR A 85 0.36 -1.25 -11.40
CA THR A 85 1.84 -1.21 -11.53
C THR A 85 2.31 -0.25 -12.61
N GLN A 86 1.38 0.30 -13.39
CA GLN A 86 1.68 1.28 -14.42
C GLN A 86 1.60 2.67 -13.82
N LEU A 87 2.61 3.49 -14.10
CA LEU A 87 2.50 4.92 -13.87
C LEU A 87 1.38 5.47 -14.76
N PRO A 88 0.39 6.19 -14.22
CA PRO A 88 -0.61 6.86 -15.03
C PRO A 88 0.09 7.81 -16.00
N GLN A 89 -0.12 7.63 -17.31
CA GLN A 89 0.47 8.47 -18.36
C GLN A 89 -0.60 9.26 -19.11
N GLY A 90 -0.16 10.25 -19.89
CA GLY A 90 -1.02 11.04 -20.77
C GLY A 90 -1.69 12.24 -20.09
N GLU A 91 -2.43 12.98 -20.90
CA GLU A 91 -3.05 14.26 -20.52
C GLU A 91 -4.02 14.13 -19.33
N ALA A 92 -4.85 13.07 -19.32
CA ALA A 92 -5.80 12.82 -18.23
C ALA A 92 -5.11 12.64 -16.87
N SER A 93 -3.97 11.92 -16.85
CA SER A 93 -3.17 11.71 -15.63
C SER A 93 -2.54 13.01 -15.14
N TYR A 94 -2.05 13.86 -16.06
CA TYR A 94 -1.53 15.19 -15.74
C TYR A 94 -2.60 16.09 -15.13
N LEU A 95 -3.80 16.13 -15.72
CA LEU A 95 -4.92 16.93 -15.21
C LEU A 95 -5.39 16.45 -13.83
N ALA A 96 -5.40 15.14 -13.59
CA ALA A 96 -5.71 14.58 -12.27
C ALA A 96 -4.67 15.00 -11.21
N ALA A 97 -3.38 14.92 -11.55
CA ALA A 97 -2.31 15.37 -10.67
C ALA A 97 -2.42 16.87 -10.34
N ARG A 98 -2.66 17.72 -11.35
CA ARG A 98 -2.90 19.17 -11.16
C ARG A 98 -4.10 19.46 -10.27
N ARG A 99 -5.16 18.65 -10.34
CA ARG A 99 -6.33 18.78 -9.46
C ARG A 99 -5.97 18.45 -8.00
N CYS A 100 -5.25 17.35 -7.76
CA CYS A 100 -4.78 17.00 -6.41
C CYS A 100 -3.86 18.09 -5.83
N GLU A 101 -2.94 18.62 -6.64
CA GLU A 101 -2.05 19.72 -6.24
C GLU A 101 -2.84 20.98 -5.87
N ALA A 102 -3.83 21.38 -6.69
CA ALA A 102 -4.68 22.54 -6.41
C ALA A 102 -5.49 22.37 -5.11
N LEU A 103 -6.00 21.16 -4.84
CA LEU A 103 -6.70 20.85 -3.59
C LEU A 103 -5.75 20.90 -2.38
N ALA A 104 -4.54 20.34 -2.51
CA ALA A 104 -3.55 20.37 -1.46
C ALA A 104 -3.11 21.81 -1.12
N LEU A 105 -2.92 22.66 -2.13
CA LEU A 105 -2.62 24.08 -1.94
C LEU A 105 -3.78 24.84 -1.30
N ALA A 106 -5.02 24.56 -1.71
CA ALA A 106 -6.20 25.16 -1.09
C ALA A 106 -6.32 24.80 0.39
N TRP A 107 -6.08 23.53 0.74
CA TRP A 107 -6.02 23.10 2.14
C TRP A 107 -4.85 23.74 2.89
N ALA A 108 -3.67 23.84 2.30
CA ALA A 108 -2.54 24.51 2.94
C ALA A 108 -2.86 25.96 3.33
N VAL A 109 -3.56 26.69 2.44
CA VAL A 109 -4.07 28.04 2.75
C VAL A 109 -5.10 28.02 3.86
N GLU A 110 -6.07 27.09 3.81
CA GLU A 110 -7.13 26.94 4.83
C GLU A 110 -6.56 26.67 6.23
N TYR A 111 -5.50 25.87 6.33
CA TYR A 111 -4.85 25.51 7.59
C TYR A 111 -3.64 26.39 7.96
N GLY A 112 -3.35 27.44 7.17
CA GLY A 112 -2.25 28.39 7.44
C GLY A 112 -0.84 27.81 7.27
N LEU A 113 -0.67 26.77 6.47
CA LEU A 113 0.59 26.04 6.22
C LEU A 113 1.42 26.64 5.06
N ASN A 114 1.33 27.94 4.79
CA ASN A 114 2.06 28.58 3.69
C ASN A 114 3.43 29.09 4.19
N GLU A 115 4.53 28.45 3.77
CA GLU A 115 5.90 29.02 3.75
C GLU A 115 6.43 29.10 2.32
#